data_AF-A0A2X2T4B2-F1
#
_entry.id   AF-A0A2X2T4B2-F1
#
_cell.length_a   1.000
_cell.length_b   1.000
_cell.length_c   1.000
_cell.angle_alpha   90.00
_cell.angle_beta   90.00
_cell.angle_gamma   90.00
#
_symmetry.space_group_name_H-M   'P 1'
#
loop_
_entity.id
_entity.type
_entity.pdbx_description
1 polymer ?
#
loop_
_entity_poly.entity_id
_entity_poly.type
_entity_poly.pdbx_seq_one_letter_code
_entity_poly.pdbx_strand_id
1 'polypeptide(L)' 'MSQAGGGDLKTEKALTIESTQSIELKVGDNKIAISTSGITINGTTFKLESSAGTEMKGATVKIEGSGSTEIKRRNGES' A
#
# COMPACT_ATOMS: atom_id res chain seq x y z
N MET A 1 21.65 22.72 -2.60
CA MET A 1 21.11 22.43 -1.25
C MET A 1 21.25 20.93 -1.02
N SER A 2 22.21 20.51 -0.19
CA SER A 2 22.42 19.09 0.12
C SER A 2 21.52 18.71 1.30
N GLN A 3 20.48 17.91 1.06
CA GLN A 3 19.67 17.35 2.14
C GLN A 3 20.28 15.99 2.50
N ALA A 4 21.08 15.95 3.55
CA ALA A 4 21.46 14.69 4.18
C ALA A 4 20.21 14.15 4.89
N GLY A 5 19.39 13.38 4.17
CA GLY A 5 18.24 12.69 4.73
C GLY A 5 18.69 11.43 5.46
N GLY A 6 18.36 11.33 6.75
CA GLY A 6 18.55 10.12 7.56
C GLY A 6 17.28 9.81 8.36
N GLY A 7 16.98 8.53 8.52
CA GLY A 7 15.86 8.06 9.32
C GLY A 7 16.12 6.66 9.84
N ASP A 8 16.01 6.49 11.15
CA ASP A 8 16.17 5.21 11.84
C ASP A 8 14.95 4.97 12.74
N LEU A 9 14.35 3.78 12.65
CA LEU A 9 13.33 3.32 13.58
C LEU A 9 13.59 1.86 13.95
N LYS A 10 14.06 1.63 15.17
CA LYS A 10 14.42 0.31 15.68
C LYS A 10 13.48 -0.08 16.82
N THR A 11 12.86 -1.25 16.72
CA THR A 11 11.92 -1.76 17.73
C THR A 11 12.16 -3.24 17.98
N GLU A 12 12.13 -3.67 19.24
CA GLU A 12 12.41 -5.07 19.62
C GLU A 12 11.17 -5.97 19.64
N LYS A 13 10.00 -5.37 19.83
CA LYS A 13 8.70 -6.06 19.93
C LYS A 13 7.69 -5.33 19.05
N ALA A 14 6.50 -5.03 19.56
CA ALA A 14 5.49 -4.30 18.80
C ALA A 14 5.76 -2.80 18.76
N LEU A 15 5.44 -2.17 17.62
CA LEU A 15 5.31 -0.74 17.45
C LEU A 15 3.86 -0.42 17.15
N THR A 16 3.26 0.47 17.95
CA THR A 16 1.89 0.97 17.71
C THR A 16 1.95 2.46 17.49
N ILE A 17 1.38 2.91 16.36
CA ILE A 17 1.14 4.32 16.06
C ILE A 17 -0.37 4.47 15.96
N GLU A 18 -0.96 5.26 16.85
CA GLU A 18 -2.40 5.44 16.95
C GLU A 18 -2.77 6.91 16.78
N SER A 19 -3.89 7.15 16.11
CA SER A 19 -4.49 8.46 15.94
C SER A 19 -5.99 8.32 15.93
N THR A 20 -6.68 9.22 16.61
CA THR A 20 -8.15 9.30 16.58
C THR A 20 -8.67 9.97 15.32
N GLN A 21 -7.78 10.50 14.47
CA GLN A 21 -8.13 11.23 13.25
C GLN A 21 -7.49 10.60 12.01
N SER A 22 -6.15 10.65 11.91
CA SER A 22 -5.42 10.12 10.76
C SER A 22 -3.92 9.91 11.01
N ILE A 23 -3.30 9.08 10.17
CA ILE A 23 -1.84 8.86 10.05
C ILE A 23 -1.47 8.99 8.56
N GLU A 24 -0.43 9.76 8.24
CA GLU A 24 0.05 9.97 6.86
C GLU A 24 1.56 9.65 6.75
N LEU A 25 1.93 8.79 5.80
CA LEU A 25 3.32 8.49 5.42
C LEU A 25 3.55 9.00 4.00
N LYS A 26 4.40 10.02 3.83
CA LYS A 26 4.54 10.76 2.57
C LYS A 26 5.99 10.92 2.13
N VAL A 27 6.26 10.69 0.85
CA VAL A 27 7.56 10.95 0.20
C VAL A 27 7.30 11.62 -1.16
N GLY A 28 7.65 12.89 -1.27
CA GLY A 28 7.27 13.70 -2.44
C GLY A 28 5.75 13.67 -2.62
N ASP A 29 5.29 13.23 -3.80
CA ASP A 29 3.87 13.11 -4.14
C ASP A 29 3.24 11.76 -3.76
N ASN A 30 4.05 10.77 -3.37
CA ASN A 30 3.55 9.45 -2.95
C ASN A 30 3.11 9.48 -1.50
N LYS A 31 1.99 8.81 -1.21
CA LYS A 31 1.35 8.84 0.11
C LYS A 31 0.65 7.54 0.48
N ILE A 32 0.75 7.15 1.75
CA ILE A 32 -0.18 6.26 2.44
C ILE A 32 -0.93 7.07 3.48
N ALA A 33 -2.26 7.05 3.45
CA ALA A 33 -3.13 7.72 4.41
C ALA A 33 -4.04 6.71 5.10
N ILE A 34 -4.09 6.75 6.43
CA ILE A 34 -5.01 5.99 7.27
C ILE A 34 -5.88 7.02 7.97
N SER A 35 -7.20 6.86 7.91
CA SER A 35 -8.17 7.71 8.58
C SER A 35 -9.29 6.86 9.18
N THR A 36 -10.20 7.51 9.91
CA THR A 36 -11.43 6.89 10.42
C THR A 36 -12.32 6.32 9.31
N SER A 37 -12.16 6.74 8.05
CA SER A 37 -12.92 6.25 6.90
C SER A 37 -12.23 5.10 6.14
N GLY A 38 -10.97 4.79 6.42
CA GLY A 38 -10.25 3.68 5.79
C GLY A 38 -8.78 3.98 5.45
N ILE A 39 -8.26 3.24 4.47
CA ILE A 39 -6.86 3.30 4.03
C ILE A 39 -6.81 3.68 2.55
N THR A 40 -5.96 4.65 2.20
CA THR A 40 -5.68 5.06 0.82
C THR A 40 -4.19 5.01 0.52
N ILE A 41 -3.82 4.45 -0.62
CA ILE A 41 -2.45 4.44 -1.14
C ILE A 41 -2.46 5.21 -2.46
N ASN A 42 -1.78 6.35 -2.50
CA ASN A 42 -1.62 7.17 -3.69
C ASN A 42 -0.16 7.11 -4.14
N GLY A 43 0.08 6.66 -5.36
CA GLY A 43 1.41 6.68 -5.94
C GLY A 43 1.38 6.46 -7.43
N THR A 44 2.51 6.73 -8.08
CA THR A 44 2.68 6.51 -9.52
C THR A 44 2.74 5.02 -9.87
N THR A 45 3.19 4.17 -8.94
CA THR A 45 3.25 2.72 -9.10
C THR A 45 2.95 2.04 -7.77
N PHE A 46 2.11 1.01 -7.80
CA PHE A 46 1.86 0.12 -6.68
C PHE A 46 2.12 -1.33 -7.13
N LYS A 47 3.02 -2.03 -6.44
CA LYS A 47 3.38 -3.42 -6.72
C LYS A 47 3.23 -4.24 -5.45
N LEU A 48 2.39 -5.27 -5.50
CA LEU A 48 2.20 -6.23 -4.42
C LEU A 48 2.65 -7.61 -4.88
N GLU A 49 3.64 -8.19 -4.18
CA GLU A 49 4.16 -9.52 -4.46
C GLU A 49 3.93 -10.42 -3.24
N SER A 50 3.39 -11.61 -3.46
CA SER A 50 3.21 -12.64 -2.43
C SER A 50 3.56 -13.99 -3.02
N SER A 51 4.33 -14.80 -2.29
CA SER A 51 4.71 -16.16 -2.68
C SER A 51 3.67 -17.20 -2.30
N ALA A 52 2.89 -16.97 -1.25
CA ALA A 52 1.88 -17.91 -0.75
C ALA A 52 0.48 -17.62 -1.30
N GLY A 53 0.11 -16.35 -1.40
CA GLY A 53 -1.21 -15.91 -1.84
C GLY A 53 -1.62 -14.57 -1.23
N THR A 54 -2.65 -13.97 -1.81
CA THR A 54 -3.25 -12.73 -1.33
C THR A 54 -4.76 -12.90 -1.40
N GLU A 55 -5.47 -12.55 -0.34
CA GLU A 55 -6.93 -12.65 -0.25
C GLU A 55 -7.54 -11.25 -0.11
N MET A 56 -8.55 -10.94 -0.92
CA MET A 56 -9.31 -9.70 -0.83
C MET A 56 -10.79 -10.05 -0.62
N LYS A 57 -11.33 -9.65 0.53
CA LYS A 57 -12.72 -9.87 0.92
C LYS A 57 -13.45 -8.53 1.02
N GLY A 58 -14.67 -8.48 0.53
CA GLY A 58 -15.54 -7.33 0.62
C GLY A 58 -16.87 -7.61 -0.07
N ALA A 59 -17.91 -6.86 0.28
CA ALA A 59 -19.18 -6.93 -0.45
C ALA A 59 -19.01 -6.54 -1.93
N THR A 60 -18.08 -5.63 -2.20
CA THR A 60 -17.74 -5.16 -3.55
C THR A 60 -16.23 -5.01 -3.68
N VAL A 61 -15.69 -5.47 -4.81
CA VAL A 61 -14.34 -5.16 -5.28
C VAL A 61 -14.49 -4.42 -6.61
N LYS A 62 -13.95 -3.19 -6.68
CA LYS A 62 -14.00 -2.35 -7.88
C LYS A 62 -12.59 -2.10 -8.39
N ILE A 63 -12.34 -2.39 -9.66
CA ILE A 63 -11.06 -2.15 -10.34
C ILE A 63 -11.35 -1.28 -11.57
N GLU A 64 -10.74 -0.10 -11.65
CA GLU A 64 -10.92 0.85 -12.74
C GLU A 64 -9.54 1.22 -13.32
N GLY A 65 -9.32 0.90 -14.60
CA GLY A 65 -8.14 1.33 -15.35
C GLY A 65 -8.54 2.31 -16.44
N SER A 66 -7.87 3.46 -16.53
CA SER A 66 -8.08 4.43 -17.60
C SER A 66 -7.49 3.99 -18.95
N GLY A 67 -6.56 3.03 -18.94
CA GLY A 67 -5.98 2.40 -20.13
C GLY A 67 -6.45 0.96 -20.29
N SER A 68 -5.83 0.03 -19.56
CA SER A 68 -6.15 -1.40 -19.60
C SER A 68 -6.01 -2.05 -18.23
N THR A 69 -6.91 -2.97 -17.89
CA THR A 69 -6.79 -3.87 -16.74
C THR A 69 -6.57 -5.28 -17.26
N GLU A 70 -5.51 -5.95 -16.81
CA GLU A 70 -5.20 -7.33 -17.20
C GLU A 70 -5.18 -8.24 -15.97
N ILE A 71 -5.97 -9.32 -16.01
CA ILE A 71 -5.98 -10.37 -14.99
C ILE A 71 -5.53 -11.66 -15.67
N LYS A 72 -4.31 -12.11 -15.36
CA LYS A 72 -3.76 -13.37 -15.85
C LYS A 72 -3.76 -14.40 -14.73
N ARG A 73 -4.21 -15.62 -15.04
CA ARG A 73 -3.87 -16.81 -14.25
C ARG A 73 -2.39 -17.18 -14.52
N ARG A 74 -1.66 -17.69 -13.53
CA ARG A 74 -0.36 -18.33 -13.79
C ARG A 74 -0.63 -19.59 -14.64
N ASN A 75 0.07 -19.73 -15.77
CA ASN A 75 -0.03 -20.93 -16.61
C ASN A 75 0.49 -22.12 -15.79
N GLY A 76 -0.38 -23.07 -15.48
CA GLY A 76 0.01 -24.45 -15.21
C GLY A 76 0.04 -25.18 -16.53
N GLU A 77 1.17 -25.81 -16.82
CA GLU A 77 1.37 -26.77 -17.91
C GLU A 77 0.25 -27.82 -17.92
N SER A 78 -0.20 -28.20 -19.11
CA SER A 78 -1.07 -29.36 -19.32
C SER A 78 -0.24 -30.64 -19.28
#